data_AF-A0AA95IX48-F1
#
_entry.id   AF-A0AA95IX48-F1
#
_cell.length_a   1.000
_cell.length_b   1.000
_cell.length_c   1.000
_cell.angle_alpha   90.00
_cell.angle_beta   90.00
_cell.angle_gamma   90.00
#
_symmetry.space_group_name_H-M   'P 1'
#
loop_
_entity.id
_entity.type
_entity.pdbx_description
1 polymer ?
#
loop_
_entity_poly.entity_id
_entity_poly.type
_entity_poly.pdbx_seq_one_letter_code
_entity_poly.pdbx_strand_id
1 'polypeptide(L)'
;MFGRLYANLDDSDELGSFIFRTTGYNSIRTLMARLSYFNAVSGGLLSCLPLQLTIRGKSTTQSYRTPIYYVDLTLQDNVSLKDAVENAQAIHAQQLQSGFNQQALEEVAKLGYANSAFEVDSDEGLAIVEEFYNADADSDAIVRSTGGDSSSSDGQWQSLEDELRRSVREVS
;
A
#
# COMPACT_ATOMS: atom_id res chain seq x y z
N MET A 1 14.79 -7.32 5.35
CA MET A 1 14.03 -6.26 6.05
C MET A 1 12.57 -6.51 5.76
N PHE A 2 11.73 -6.45 6.77
CA PHE A 2 10.29 -6.69 6.65
C PHE A 2 9.56 -5.41 7.10
N GLY A 3 8.59 -4.97 6.33
CA GLY A 3 7.78 -3.79 6.60
C GLY A 3 6.32 -4.19 6.77
N ARG A 4 5.69 -3.63 7.81
CA ARG A 4 4.24 -3.64 8.01
C ARG A 4 3.76 -2.19 8.03
N LEU A 5 2.80 -1.86 7.18
CA LEU A 5 2.12 -0.57 7.19
C LEU A 5 0.66 -0.81 7.59
N TYR A 6 0.25 -0.15 8.65
CA TYR A 6 -1.15 -0.10 9.10
C TYR A 6 -1.77 1.17 8.54
N ALA A 7 -2.85 1.04 7.79
CA ALA A 7 -3.57 2.17 7.20
C ALA A 7 -5.07 1.90 7.24
N ASN A 8 -5.88 2.94 7.45
CA ASN A 8 -7.30 2.85 7.18
C ASN A 8 -7.54 3.14 5.68
N LEU A 9 -8.26 2.25 4.99
CA LEU A 9 -8.56 2.34 3.56
C LEU A 9 -10.07 2.41 3.28
N ASP A 10 -10.92 2.27 4.30
CA ASP A 10 -12.37 2.18 4.14
C ASP A 10 -13.06 3.28 4.96
N ASP A 11 -14.02 3.94 4.32
CA ASP A 11 -14.87 4.94 4.96
C ASP A 11 -15.97 4.29 5.84
N SER A 12 -16.15 2.96 5.74
CA SER A 12 -17.17 2.21 6.49
C SER A 12 -16.77 1.88 7.94
N ASP A 13 -15.47 1.70 8.20
CA ASP A 13 -14.91 1.41 9.51
C ASP A 13 -13.81 2.42 9.86
N GLU A 14 -14.19 3.49 10.56
CA GLU A 14 -13.30 4.60 10.91
C GLU A 14 -12.10 4.19 11.78
N LEU A 15 -12.19 3.06 12.50
CA LEU A 15 -11.11 2.50 13.32
C LEU A 15 -10.52 1.21 12.73
N GLY A 16 -10.97 0.83 11.53
CA GLY A 16 -10.45 -0.31 10.79
C GLY A 16 -8.98 -0.14 10.43
N SER A 17 -8.28 -1.25 10.29
CA SER A 17 -6.88 -1.24 9.86
C SER A 17 -6.60 -2.30 8.82
N PHE A 18 -6.20 -1.85 7.64
CA PHE A 18 -5.57 -2.67 6.62
C PHE A 18 -4.08 -2.80 6.91
N ILE A 19 -3.55 -4.02 6.82
CA ILE A 19 -2.14 -4.33 7.07
C ILE A 19 -1.46 -4.67 5.74
N PHE A 20 -0.66 -3.73 5.22
CA PHE A 20 0.23 -4.00 4.10
C PHE A 20 1.55 -4.59 4.59
N ARG A 21 1.79 -5.87 4.29
CA ARG A 21 3.02 -6.59 4.60
C ARG A 21 3.93 -6.65 3.37
N THR A 22 5.23 -6.37 3.52
CA THR A 22 6.20 -6.47 2.41
C THR A 22 7.62 -6.73 2.90
N THR A 23 8.39 -7.51 2.14
CA THR A 23 9.86 -7.60 2.27
C THR A 23 10.58 -6.80 1.17
N GLY A 24 9.80 -6.14 0.29
CA GLY A 24 10.30 -5.44 -0.89
C GLY A 24 11.03 -4.16 -0.53
N TYR A 25 12.33 -4.13 -0.80
CA TYR A 25 13.20 -2.99 -0.45
C TYR A 25 12.73 -1.65 -1.01
N ASN A 26 12.25 -1.65 -2.26
CA ASN A 26 11.76 -0.43 -2.90
C ASN A 26 10.53 0.12 -2.18
N SER A 27 9.53 -0.73 -1.92
CA SER A 27 8.31 -0.35 -1.20
C SER A 27 8.61 0.17 0.21
N ILE A 28 9.45 -0.54 0.98
CA ILE A 28 9.80 -0.12 2.34
C ILE A 28 10.47 1.25 2.32
N ARG A 29 11.46 1.45 1.43
CA ARG A 29 12.18 2.71 1.33
C ARG A 29 11.25 3.87 0.94
N THR A 30 10.42 3.69 -0.07
CA THR A 30 9.55 4.75 -0.60
C THR A 30 8.48 5.11 0.41
N LEU A 31 7.80 4.13 1.01
CA LEU A 31 6.76 4.36 2.02
C LEU A 31 7.31 5.12 3.22
N MET A 32 8.43 4.68 3.80
CA MET A 32 9.04 5.33 4.96
C MET A 32 9.45 6.78 4.68
N ALA A 33 10.03 7.02 3.50
CA ALA A 33 10.43 8.38 3.10
C ALA A 33 9.20 9.28 2.90
N ARG A 34 8.18 8.80 2.17
CA ARG A 34 6.95 9.56 1.89
C ARG A 34 6.18 9.88 3.16
N LEU A 35 6.01 8.91 4.06
CA LEU A 35 5.39 9.13 5.37
C LEU A 35 6.10 10.25 6.13
N SER A 36 7.43 10.19 6.17
CA SER A 36 8.26 11.20 6.84
C SER A 36 8.11 12.58 6.20
N TYR A 37 8.09 12.67 4.87
CA TYR A 37 7.93 13.92 4.14
C TYR A 37 6.55 14.53 4.34
N PHE A 38 5.49 13.74 4.21
CA PHE A 38 4.13 14.21 4.42
C PHE A 38 3.90 14.65 5.86
N ASN A 39 4.41 13.90 6.83
CA ASN A 39 4.35 14.28 8.24
C ASN A 39 5.07 15.61 8.52
N ALA A 40 6.26 15.80 7.93
CA ALA A 40 7.02 17.03 8.10
C ALA A 40 6.34 18.24 7.44
N VAL A 41 5.79 18.07 6.23
CA VAL A 41 5.13 19.15 5.49
C VAL A 41 3.78 19.53 6.09
N SER A 42 3.02 18.57 6.62
CA SER A 42 1.73 18.84 7.25
C SER A 42 1.83 19.30 8.71
N GLY A 43 3.02 19.26 9.31
CA GLY A 43 3.21 19.62 10.72
C GLY A 43 2.64 18.58 11.70
N GLY A 44 2.65 17.31 11.33
CA GLY A 44 2.10 16.21 12.16
C GLY A 44 0.65 15.84 11.84
N LEU A 45 0.02 16.48 10.85
CA LEU A 45 -1.38 16.22 10.47
C LEU A 45 -1.49 15.13 9.40
N LEU A 46 -0.69 14.07 9.52
CA LEU A 46 -0.64 13.00 8.53
C LEU A 46 -2.00 12.29 8.36
N SER A 47 -2.75 12.12 9.46
CA SER A 47 -4.08 11.49 9.45
C SER A 47 -5.15 12.30 8.71
N CYS A 48 -4.94 13.60 8.53
CA CYS A 48 -5.87 14.49 7.85
C CYS A 48 -5.51 14.71 6.37
N LEU A 49 -4.41 14.13 5.88
CA LEU A 49 -4.00 14.27 4.49
C LEU A 49 -4.74 13.26 3.60
N PRO A 50 -5.19 13.68 2.40
CA PRO A 50 -5.79 12.78 1.43
C PRO A 50 -4.70 11.96 0.71
N LEU A 51 -4.23 10.91 1.37
CA LEU A 51 -3.18 10.01 0.88
C LEU A 51 -3.77 8.77 0.21
N GLN A 52 -3.03 8.21 -0.75
CA GLN A 52 -3.37 6.96 -1.42
C GLN A 52 -2.14 6.09 -1.64
N LEU A 53 -2.33 4.77 -1.61
CA LEU A 53 -1.31 3.79 -1.98
C LEU A 53 -1.37 3.54 -3.49
N THR A 54 -0.24 3.67 -4.17
CA THR A 54 -0.14 3.45 -5.61
C THR A 54 0.88 2.36 -5.93
N ILE A 55 0.50 1.44 -6.82
CA ILE A 55 1.42 0.44 -7.34
C ILE A 55 2.21 1.06 -8.50
N ARG A 56 3.53 1.02 -8.41
CA ARG A 56 4.46 1.57 -9.40
C ARG A 56 5.28 0.44 -10.02
N GLY A 57 5.36 0.43 -11.35
CA GLY A 57 6.27 -0.45 -12.09
C GLY A 57 7.63 0.22 -12.29
N LYS A 58 8.71 -0.48 -11.94
CA LYS A 58 10.08 -0.11 -12.33
C LYS A 58 10.59 -1.15 -13.32
N SER A 59 10.82 -0.74 -14.56
CA SER A 59 11.63 -1.54 -15.48
C SER A 59 13.10 -1.26 -15.17
N THR A 60 13.83 -2.28 -14.72
CA THR A 60 15.28 -2.17 -14.55
C THR A 60 15.96 -3.04 -15.60
N THR A 61 16.96 -2.48 -16.28
CA THR A 61 17.77 -3.18 -17.28
C THR A 61 18.47 -4.44 -16.72
N GLN A 62 18.59 -4.55 -15.39
CA GLN A 62 19.24 -5.64 -14.65
C GLN A 62 18.29 -6.81 -14.28
N SER A 63 16.97 -6.70 -14.49
CA SER A 63 15.99 -7.76 -14.13
C SER A 63 15.57 -8.67 -15.29
N TYR A 64 16.36 -8.75 -16.37
CA TYR A 64 16.04 -9.59 -17.53
C TYR A 64 14.62 -9.36 -18.11
N ARG A 65 14.12 -8.11 -18.07
CA ARG A 65 12.79 -7.69 -18.53
C ARG A 65 11.59 -8.22 -17.72
N THR A 66 11.79 -8.78 -16.53
CA THR A 66 10.67 -9.01 -15.61
C THR A 66 10.30 -7.69 -14.92
N PRO A 67 9.03 -7.22 -15.03
CA PRO A 67 8.61 -5.97 -14.41
C PRO A 67 8.66 -6.12 -12.87
N ILE A 68 9.28 -5.14 -12.20
CA ILE A 68 9.32 -5.08 -10.73
C ILE A 68 8.27 -4.07 -10.26
N TYR A 69 7.33 -4.52 -9.43
CA TYR A 69 6.32 -3.65 -8.83
C TYR A 69 6.69 -3.29 -7.39
N TYR A 70 6.40 -2.05 -7.00
CA TYR A 70 6.55 -1.58 -5.62
C TYR A 70 5.40 -0.64 -5.26
N VAL A 71 5.14 -0.48 -3.96
CA VAL A 71 4.09 0.41 -3.46
C VAL A 71 4.69 1.75 -3.07
N ASP A 72 4.07 2.83 -3.52
CA ASP A 72 4.40 4.21 -3.17
C ASP A 72 3.21 4.89 -2.50
N LEU A 73 3.48 5.89 -1.66
CA LEU A 73 2.47 6.71 -0.99
C LEU A 73 2.43 8.07 -1.67
N THR A 74 1.27 8.46 -2.19
CA THR A 74 1.08 9.74 -2.86
C THR A 74 -0.14 10.47 -2.34
N LEU A 75 -0.29 11.74 -2.69
CA LEU A 75 -1.59 12.41 -2.58
C LEU A 75 -2.57 11.79 -3.56
N GLN A 76 -3.86 11.95 -3.27
CA GLN A 76 -4.94 11.67 -4.20
C GLN A 76 -4.79 12.47 -5.50
N ASP A 77 -5.32 11.90 -6.58
CA ASP A 77 -5.25 12.51 -7.90
C ASP A 77 -5.93 13.88 -7.90
N ASN A 78 -5.33 14.84 -8.62
CA ASN A 78 -5.80 16.23 -8.74
C ASN A 78 -5.74 17.08 -7.45
N VAL A 79 -5.08 16.62 -6.39
CA VAL A 79 -4.87 17.43 -5.17
C VAL A 79 -3.47 18.02 -5.17
N SER A 80 -3.36 19.35 -5.03
CA SER A 80 -2.06 20.00 -4.84
C SER A 80 -1.59 19.84 -3.39
N LEU A 81 -0.27 19.76 -3.17
CA LEU A 81 0.29 19.65 -1.82
C LEU A 81 -0.13 20.81 -0.92
N LYS A 82 -0.22 22.02 -1.49
CA LYS A 82 -0.64 23.20 -0.75
C LYS A 82 -2.09 23.06 -0.27
N ASP A 83 -3.00 22.72 -1.20
CA ASP A 83 -4.42 22.57 -0.88
C ASP A 83 -4.65 21.40 0.09
N ALA A 84 -3.89 20.31 -0.04
CA ALA A 84 -3.94 19.19 0.88
C ALA A 84 -3.60 19.61 2.32
N VAL A 85 -2.57 20.45 2.50
CA VAL A 85 -2.17 20.94 3.82
C VAL A 85 -3.20 21.92 4.39
N GLU A 86 -3.73 22.84 3.57
CA GLU A 86 -4.79 23.77 3.99
C GLU A 86 -6.05 23.02 4.41
N ASN A 87 -6.47 22.02 3.63
CA ASN A 87 -7.61 21.16 3.96
C ASN A 87 -7.36 20.33 5.23
N ALA A 88 -6.16 19.76 5.38
CA ALA A 88 -5.79 19.00 6.57
C ALA A 88 -5.87 19.85 7.85
N GLN A 89 -5.45 21.12 7.78
CA GLN A 89 -5.58 22.05 8.90
C GLN A 89 -7.04 22.36 9.24
N ALA A 90 -7.89 22.53 8.22
CA ALA A 90 -9.33 22.76 8.42
C ALA A 90 -10.02 21.54 9.07
N ILE A 91 -9.72 20.33 8.59
CA ILE A 91 -10.22 19.07 9.15
C ILE A 91 -9.77 18.92 10.61
N HIS A 92 -8.48 19.16 10.89
CA HIS A 92 -7.95 19.09 12.25
C HIS A 92 -8.63 20.10 13.19
N ALA A 93 -8.90 21.32 12.73
CA ALA A 93 -9.62 22.32 13.52
C ALA A 93 -11.06 21.87 13.84
N GLN A 94 -11.75 21.25 12.88
CA GLN A 94 -13.09 20.69 13.08
C GLN A 94 -13.07 19.50 14.05
N GLN A 95 -12.10 18.61 13.92
CA GLN A 95 -11.89 17.47 14.82
C GLN A 95 -11.64 17.93 16.26
N LEU A 96 -10.85 18.98 16.45
CA LEU A 96 -10.62 19.55 17.78
C LEU A 96 -11.92 20.12 18.39
N GLN A 97 -12.78 20.74 17.56
CA GLN A 97 -14.08 21.26 18.00
C GLN A 97 -15.07 20.15 18.35
N SER A 98 -15.03 19.01 17.66
CA SER A 98 -15.87 17.85 17.97
C SER A 98 -15.36 17.04 19.16
N GLY A 99 -14.18 17.34 19.68
CA GLY A 99 -13.56 16.63 20.80
C GLY A 99 -12.81 15.36 20.38
N PHE A 100 -12.46 15.22 19.10
CA PHE A 100 -11.68 14.09 18.60
C PHE A 100 -10.24 14.15 19.14
N ASN A 101 -9.86 13.17 19.94
CA ASN A 101 -8.55 13.12 20.59
C ASN A 101 -7.57 12.27 19.77
N GLN A 102 -7.03 12.86 18.70
CA GLN A 102 -6.05 12.21 17.82
C GLN A 102 -4.77 11.80 18.58
N GLN A 103 -4.35 12.58 19.58
CA GLN A 103 -3.14 12.31 20.35
C GLN A 103 -3.31 11.06 21.23
N ALA A 104 -4.44 10.95 21.94
CA ALA A 104 -4.73 9.76 22.73
C ALA A 104 -4.87 8.51 21.86
N LEU A 105 -5.49 8.63 20.68
CA LEU A 105 -5.57 7.53 19.71
C LEU A 105 -4.17 7.07 19.27
N GLU A 106 -3.27 8.01 18.96
CA GLU A 106 -1.90 7.69 18.55
C GLU A 106 -1.10 7.03 19.70
N GLU A 107 -1.26 7.49 20.93
CA GLU A 107 -0.62 6.88 22.11
C GLU A 107 -1.10 5.43 22.33
N VAL A 108 -2.40 5.20 22.26
CA VAL A 108 -2.98 3.84 22.38
C VAL A 108 -2.51 2.96 21.22
N ALA A 109 -2.44 3.49 19.99
CA ALA A 109 -1.91 2.77 18.85
C ALA A 109 -0.44 2.39 19.01
N LYS A 110 0.41 3.30 19.54
CA LYS A 110 1.83 3.02 19.84
C LYS A 110 1.97 1.92 20.89
N LEU A 111 1.15 1.96 21.94
CA LEU A 111 1.14 0.91 22.98
C LEU A 111 0.65 -0.43 22.41
N GLY A 112 -0.41 -0.41 21.60
CA GLY A 112 -0.92 -1.59 20.90
C GLY A 112 0.13 -2.21 19.98
N TYR A 113 0.88 -1.39 19.24
CA TYR A 113 1.98 -1.84 18.40
C TYR A 113 3.11 -2.50 19.22
N ALA A 114 3.50 -1.90 20.35
CA ALA A 114 4.51 -2.49 21.24
C ALA A 114 4.08 -3.85 21.79
N ASN A 115 2.78 -4.02 22.07
CA ASN A 115 2.21 -5.29 22.53
C ASN A 115 2.03 -6.31 21.40
N SER A 116 1.76 -5.87 20.17
CA SER A 116 1.64 -6.72 18.96
C SER A 116 2.99 -7.23 18.45
N ALA A 117 4.11 -6.63 18.86
CA ALA A 117 5.45 -7.11 18.52
C ALA A 117 5.76 -8.55 19.02
N PHE A 118 4.91 -9.12 19.89
CA PHE A 118 4.96 -10.52 20.30
C PHE A 118 4.25 -11.48 19.32
N GLU A 119 3.36 -10.99 18.45
CA GLU A 119 2.79 -11.75 17.32
C GLU A 119 3.72 -11.67 16.09
N VAL A 120 5.01 -11.94 16.31
CA VAL A 120 5.90 -12.46 15.26
C VAL A 120 6.00 -13.95 15.56
N ASP A 121 4.84 -14.62 15.54
CA ASP A 121 4.77 -16.04 15.80
C ASP A 121 5.46 -16.77 14.66
N SER A 122 6.19 -17.84 15.00
CA SER A 122 6.97 -18.65 14.06
C SER A 122 6.16 -19.16 12.86
N ASP A 123 4.83 -19.19 12.99
CA ASP A 123 3.87 -19.62 11.98
C ASP A 123 3.67 -18.58 10.86
N GLU A 124 3.83 -17.28 11.13
CA GLU A 124 3.66 -16.23 10.12
C GLU A 124 4.84 -16.22 9.12
N GLY A 125 6.03 -16.62 9.58
CA GLY A 125 7.19 -16.86 8.70
C GLY A 125 6.98 -18.06 7.77
N LEU A 126 6.28 -19.10 8.23
CA LEU A 126 5.96 -20.29 7.46
C LEU A 126 4.85 -20.01 6.42
N ALA A 127 3.81 -19.28 6.82
CA ALA A 127 2.70 -18.89 5.94
C ALA A 127 3.18 -17.98 4.78
N ILE A 128 4.11 -17.06 5.02
CA ILE A 128 4.72 -16.24 3.96
C ILE A 128 5.55 -17.10 2.99
N VAL A 129 6.23 -18.13 3.49
CA VAL A 129 6.97 -19.07 2.63
C VAL A 129 5.99 -19.90 1.80
N GLU A 130 4.90 -20.39 2.38
CA GLU A 130 3.88 -21.15 1.65
C GLU A 130 3.15 -20.30 0.60
N GLU A 131 2.83 -19.03 0.88
CA GLU A 131 2.10 -18.15 -0.04
C GLU A 131 2.92 -17.77 -1.30
N PHE A 132 4.25 -17.69 -1.17
CA PHE A 132 5.16 -17.41 -2.28
C PHE A 132 5.79 -18.67 -2.91
N TYR A 133 5.83 -19.79 -2.19
CA TYR A 133 6.23 -21.11 -2.68
C TYR A 133 5.03 -22.05 -2.69
N ASN A 134 3.96 -21.69 -3.40
CA ASN A 134 3.00 -22.69 -3.82
C ASN A 134 3.73 -23.70 -4.71
N ALA A 135 3.92 -24.92 -4.21
CA ALA A 135 4.54 -26.03 -4.94
C ALA A 135 3.72 -26.49 -6.16
N ASP A 136 2.52 -25.93 -6.36
CA ASP A 136 1.69 -26.16 -7.56
C ASP A 136 1.95 -25.14 -8.68
N ALA A 137 2.92 -24.23 -8.50
CA ALA A 137 3.32 -23.25 -9.50
C ALA A 137 4.72 -23.53 -10.09
N ASP A 138 5.10 -24.80 -10.30
CA ASP A 138 6.04 -25.09 -11.39
C ASP A 138 6.00 -26.55 -11.86
N SER A 139 5.28 -26.84 -12.96
CA SER A 139 5.72 -27.84 -13.95
C SER A 139 4.81 -27.91 -15.18
N ASP A 140 4.62 -26.81 -15.95
CA ASP A 140 4.27 -27.03 -17.38
C ASP A 140 4.50 -25.88 -18.38
N ALA A 141 5.09 -24.74 -17.98
CA ALA A 141 5.31 -23.63 -18.93
C ALA A 141 6.71 -23.57 -19.56
N ILE A 142 7.63 -24.48 -19.22
CA ILE A 142 9.05 -24.37 -19.67
C ILE A 142 9.32 -25.10 -21.00
N VAL A 143 8.38 -25.87 -21.57
CA VAL A 143 8.63 -26.53 -22.86
C VAL A 143 7.38 -26.48 -23.75
N ARG A 144 7.23 -25.40 -24.53
CA ARG A 144 6.75 -25.39 -25.94
C ARG A 144 6.27 -23.99 -26.36
N SER A 145 7.12 -23.28 -27.08
CA SER A 145 6.79 -22.75 -28.42
C SER A 145 7.94 -21.89 -28.96
N THR A 146 8.78 -22.54 -29.74
CA THR A 146 9.41 -21.88 -30.89
C THR A 146 8.30 -21.30 -31.79
N GLY A 147 8.27 -19.97 -31.93
CA GLY A 147 7.73 -19.28 -33.10
C GLY A 147 6.44 -18.46 -32.90
N GLY A 148 6.52 -17.17 -33.27
CA GLY A 148 5.39 -16.47 -33.92
C GLY A 148 4.72 -15.33 -33.16
N ASP A 149 5.01 -14.12 -33.63
CA ASP A 149 4.22 -12.89 -33.65
C ASP A 149 3.85 -12.09 -32.39
N SER A 150 4.22 -10.80 -32.48
CA SER A 150 4.09 -9.74 -31.50
C SER A 150 2.98 -8.76 -31.90
N SER A 151 1.76 -8.92 -31.39
CA SER A 151 0.72 -7.87 -31.49
C SER A 151 -0.44 -7.95 -30.48
N SER A 152 -0.34 -8.71 -29.38
CA SER A 152 -1.52 -9.00 -28.53
C SER A 152 -1.40 -8.62 -27.05
N SER A 153 -0.31 -7.99 -26.61
CA SER A 153 -0.08 -7.68 -25.19
C SER A 153 -0.88 -6.49 -24.65
N ASP A 154 -1.22 -5.50 -25.49
CA ASP A 154 -1.88 -4.27 -25.02
C ASP A 154 -3.34 -4.48 -24.59
N GLY A 155 -4.06 -5.41 -25.22
CA GLY A 155 -5.44 -5.72 -24.84
C GLY A 155 -5.55 -6.46 -23.50
N GLN A 156 -4.49 -7.15 -23.10
CA GLN A 156 -4.45 -7.92 -21.84
C GLN A 156 -4.30 -7.00 -20.62
N TRP A 157 -3.61 -5.85 -20.78
CA TRP A 157 -3.44 -4.84 -19.74
C TRP A 157 -4.73 -4.09 -19.43
N GLN A 158 -5.52 -3.74 -20.45
CA GLN A 158 -6.80 -3.06 -20.26
C GLN A 158 -7.81 -3.95 -19.53
N SER A 159 -7.80 -5.26 -19.83
CA SER A 159 -8.68 -6.23 -19.18
C SER A 159 -8.39 -6.37 -17.67
N LEU A 160 -7.11 -6.37 -17.27
CA LEU A 160 -6.71 -6.48 -15.86
C LEU A 160 -7.00 -5.20 -15.06
N GLU A 161 -6.82 -4.02 -15.67
CA GLU A 161 -7.20 -2.75 -15.05
C GLU A 161 -8.72 -2.63 -14.86
N ASP A 162 -9.51 -3.10 -15.84
CA ASP A 162 -10.96 -3.11 -15.75
C ASP A 162 -11.49 -4.13 -14.73
N GLU A 163 -10.83 -5.28 -14.59
CA GLU A 163 -11.19 -6.32 -13.62
C GLU A 163 -10.92 -5.87 -12.17
N LEU A 164 -9.79 -5.19 -11.93
CA LEU A 164 -9.49 -4.58 -10.64
C LEU A 164 -10.46 -3.43 -10.30
N ARG A 165 -10.82 -2.60 -11.28
CA ARG A 165 -11.83 -1.53 -11.10
C ARG A 165 -13.22 -2.08 -10.82
N ARG A 166 -13.56 -3.24 -11.38
CA ARG A 166 -14.84 -3.92 -11.16
C ARG A 166 -14.89 -4.57 -9.78
N SER A 167 -13.80 -5.18 -9.33
CA SER A 167 -13.69 -5.76 -7.99
C SER A 167 -13.81 -4.72 -6.88
N VAL A 168 -13.50 -3.45 -7.15
CA VAL A 168 -13.67 -2.34 -6.20
C VAL A 168 -15.12 -1.81 -6.16
N ARG A 169 -15.97 -2.15 -7.13
CA ARG A 169 -17.37 -1.70 -7.20
C ARG A 169 -18.40 -2.73 -6.71
N GLU A 170 -18.06 -4.01 -6.65
CA GLU A 170 -18.96 -5.07 -6.16
C GLU A 170 -18.68 -5.40 -4.69
N VAL A 171 -18.96 -4.45 -3.80
CA VAL A 171 -19.32 -4.73 -2.40
C VAL A 171 -20.47 -3.76 -2.06
N SER A 172 -21.70 -4.24 -2.24
CA SER A 172 -22.91 -3.64 -1.67
C SER A 172 -23.26 -4.32 -0.36
#